data_AF-X0UW33-F1
#
_entry.id   AF-X0UW33-F1
#
_cell.length_a   1.000
_cell.length_b   1.000
_cell.length_c   1.000
_cell.angle_alpha   90.00
_cell.angle_beta   90.00
_cell.angle_gamma   90.00
#
_symmetry.space_group_name_H-M   'P 1'
#
loop_
_entity.id
_entity.type
_entity.pdbx_description
1 polymer ?
#
loop_
_entity_poly.entity_id
_entity_poly.type
_entity_poly.pdbx_seq_one_letter_code
_entity_poly.pdbx_strand_id
1 'polypeptide(L)' 'MSSTVWAYIRVSDDEQADRGLPVAGQRRAIEEYAQEHNLHLGRVFVDAARSGGTDQRKPPA' A
#
# COMPACT_ATOMS: atom_id res chain seq x y z
N MET A 1 16.98 -6.66 21.51
CA MET A 1 17.38 -6.04 20.22
C MET A 1 16.16 -6.05 19.33
N SER A 2 15.76 -4.91 18.79
CA SER A 2 14.61 -4.82 17.88
C SER A 2 15.09 -5.00 16.45
N SER A 3 14.45 -5.90 15.70
CA SER A 3 14.74 -6.08 14.27
C SER A 3 14.10 -4.96 13.48
N THR A 4 14.88 -4.33 12.58
CA THR A 4 14.33 -3.35 11.64
C THR A 4 13.58 -4.08 10.53
N VAL A 5 12.36 -3.65 10.27
CA VAL A 5 11.46 -4.22 9.26
C VAL A 5 10.93 -3.12 8.34
N TRP A 6 10.55 -3.54 7.13
CA TRP A 6 9.89 -2.69 6.15
C TRP A 6 8.51 -3.24 5.84
N ALA A 7 7.58 -2.36 5.49
CA ALA A 7 6.23 -2.74 5.12
C ALA A 7 5.89 -2.30 3.70
N TYR A 8 5.02 -3.05 3.04
CA TYR A 8 4.52 -2.78 1.71
C TYR A 8 2.99 -2.93 1.71
N ILE A 9 2.30 -1.90 1.23
CA ILE A 9 0.85 -1.86 1.08
C ILE A 9 0.57 -1.73 -0.42
N ARG A 10 -0.33 -2.57 -0.95
CA ARG A 10 -0.80 -2.49 -2.33
C ARG A 10 -2.31 -2.40 -2.35
N VAL A 11 -2.85 -1.48 -3.14
CA VAL A 11 -4.28 -1.41 -3.45
C VAL A 11 -4.48 -1.68 -4.94
N SER A 12 -5.44 -2.54 -5.27
CA SER A 12 -5.64 -3.09 -6.62
C SER A 12 -6.59 -2.30 -7.51
N ASP A 13 -7.33 -1.32 -6.97
CA ASP A 13 -8.37 -0.59 -7.69
C ASP A 13 -8.41 0.89 -7.28
N ASP A 14 -8.67 1.78 -8.23
CA ASP A 14 -8.72 3.24 -8.06
C ASP A 14 -9.81 3.63 -7.04
N GLU A 15 -10.95 2.92 -7.03
CA GLU A 15 -12.06 3.19 -6.09
C GLU A 15 -11.67 2.96 -4.61
N GLN A 16 -10.70 2.06 -4.36
CA GLN A 16 -10.16 1.78 -3.02
C GLN A 16 -8.99 2.72 -2.68
N ALA A 17 -8.25 3.21 -3.67
CA ALA A 17 -7.18 4.19 -3.48
C ALA A 17 -7.74 5.58 -3.13
N ASP A 18 -8.81 6.00 -3.81
CA ASP A 18 -9.38 7.35 -3.73
C ASP A 18 -9.96 7.70 -2.35
N ARG A 19 -10.37 6.69 -1.57
CA ARG A 19 -10.92 6.95 -0.23
C ARG A 19 -9.85 7.09 0.86
N GLY A 20 -8.59 6.74 0.61
CA GLY A 20 -7.47 6.78 1.58
C GLY A 20 -7.63 5.89 2.83
N LEU A 21 -8.85 5.51 3.17
CA LEU A 21 -9.28 4.68 4.29
C LEU A 21 -8.68 3.26 4.26
N PRO A 22 -8.61 2.56 3.10
CA PRO A 22 -8.03 1.22 3.06
C PRO A 22 -6.53 1.21 3.37
N VAL A 23 -5.79 2.24 2.91
CA VAL A 23 -4.35 2.37 3.16
C VAL A 23 -4.08 2.78 4.61
N ALA A 24 -4.86 3.72 5.15
CA ALA A 24 -4.73 4.14 6.54
C ALA A 24 -5.00 2.99 7.53
N GLY A 25 -6.03 2.17 7.29
CA GLY A 25 -6.34 1.00 8.10
C GLY A 25 -5.23 -0.06 8.05
N GLN A 26 -4.73 -0.38 6.85
CA GLN A 26 -3.63 -1.34 6.67
C GLN A 26 -2.35 -0.86 7.37
N ARG A 27 -2.03 0.43 7.22
CA ARG A 27 -0.86 1.03 7.88
C ARG A 27 -0.95 0.91 9.40
N ARG A 28 -2.11 1.22 9.98
CA ARG A 28 -2.33 1.12 11.43
C ARG A 28 -2.14 -0.31 11.92
N ALA A 29 -2.70 -1.30 11.24
CA ALA A 29 -2.55 -2.71 11.62
C ALA A 29 -1.09 -3.17 11.57
N ILE A 30 -0.31 -2.70 10.58
CA ILE A 30 1.11 -2.99 10.46
C ILE A 30 1.91 -2.34 11.61
N GLU A 31 1.57 -1.10 11.97
CA GLU A 31 2.20 -0.38 13.08
C GLU A 31 1.91 -1.06 14.43
N GLU A 32 0.66 -1.48 14.67
CA GLU A 32 0.25 -2.23 15.87
C GLU A 32 0.99 -3.57 15.95
N TYR A 33 1.05 -4.35 14.87
CA TYR A 33 1.82 -5.60 14.82
C TYR A 33 3.30 -5.38 15.11
N ALA A 34 3.92 -4.35 14.51
CA ALA A 34 5.33 -4.06 14.78
C ALA A 34 5.59 -3.72 16.25
N GLN A 35 4.69 -2.97 16.89
CA GLN A 35 4.78 -2.64 18.32
C GLN A 35 4.62 -3.88 19.20
N GLU A 36 3.61 -4.71 18.96
CA GLU A 36 3.34 -5.94 19.72
C GLU A 36 4.53 -6.92 19.67
N HIS A 37 5.26 -6.93 18.56
CA HIS A 37 6.38 -7.82 18.32
C HIS A 37 7.77 -7.20 18.58
N ASN A 38 7.83 -6.00 19.18
CA ASN A 38 9.09 -5.27 19.42
C ASN A 38 9.94 -5.08 18.15
N LEU A 39 9.29 -4.83 17.01
CA LEU A 39 9.93 -4.56 15.72
C LEU A 39 10.04 -3.04 15.48
N HIS A 40 11.12 -2.63 14.82
CA HIS A 40 11.30 -1.25 14.39
C HIS A 40 10.83 -1.10 12.94
N LEU A 41 9.64 -0.52 12.75
CA LEU A 41 9.12 -0.25 11.42
C LEU A 41 9.82 0.98 10.80
N GLY A 42 10.75 0.74 9.87
CA GLY A 42 11.57 1.82 9.31
C GLY A 42 10.82 2.67 8.26
N ARG A 43 10.20 2.02 7.27
CA ARG A 43 9.43 2.70 6.22
C ARG A 43 8.30 1.80 5.71
N VAL A 44 7.19 2.42 5.36
CA VAL A 44 6.06 1.80 4.66
C VAL A 44 6.07 2.29 3.21
N PHE A 45 6.09 1.36 2.26
CA PHE A 45 5.93 1.63 0.83
C PHE A 45 4.48 1.40 0.45
N VAL A 46 3.90 2.33 -0.30
CA VAL A 46 2.51 2.23 -0.77
C VAL A 46 2.52 2.21 -2.29
N ASP A 47 2.04 1.11 -2.86
CA ASP A 47 1.75 0.96 -4.28
C ASP A 47 0.25 1.14 -4.49
N ALA A 48 -0.15 2.39 -4.73
CA ALA A 48 -1.45 2.68 -5.26
C ALA A 48 -1.43 2.29 -6.73
N ALA A 49 -2.11 1.21 -7.12
CA ALA A 49 -2.21 0.80 -8.51
C ALA A 49 -2.57 2.03 -9.36
N ARG A 50 -1.61 2.55 -10.11
CA ARG A 50 -1.88 3.59 -11.09
C ARG A 50 -2.72 2.96 -12.18
N SER A 51 -3.87 3.56 -12.45
CA SER A 51 -4.78 3.25 -13.55
C SER A 51 -4.07 2.76 -14.83
N GLY A 52 -3.94 1.43 -14.95
CA GLY A 52 -3.63 0.75 -16.22
C GLY A 52 -4.88 0.47 -17.05
N GLY A 53 -6.04 0.99 -16.63
CA GLY A 53 -7.36 0.64 -17.15
C GLY A 53 -7.70 1.22 -18.54
N THR A 54 -6.91 2.14 -19.08
CA THR A 54 -7.04 2.56 -20.48
C THR A 54 -5.67 2.64 -21.13
N ASP A 55 -5.15 1.49 -21.54
CA ASP A 55 -4.28 1.45 -22.72
C ASP A 55 -5.14 2.00 -23.87
N GLN A 56 -4.99 3.29 -24.20
CA GLN A 56 -5.64 3.92 -25.35
C GLN A 56 -5.05 3.35 -26.64
N ARG A 57 -5.24 2.05 -26.88
CA ARG A 57 -5.05 1.46 -28.19
C ARG A 57 -6.09 2.07 -29.11
N LYS A 58 -5.68 3.10 -29.86
CA LYS A 58 -6.34 3.41 -31.13
C LYS A 58 -6.26 2.15 -31.99
N PRO A 59 -7.38 1.59 -32.48
CA PRO A 59 -7.30 0.58 -33.53
C PRO A 59 -6.57 1.21 -34.73
N PRO A 60 -5.71 0.46 -35.43
CA PRO A 60 -5.08 0.96 -36.64
C PRO A 60 -6.17 1.32 -37.67
N ALA A 61 -5.93 2.44 -38.37
CA ALA A 61 -6.80 2.98 -39.43
C ALA A 61 -6.90 2.04 -40.63
#